data_AF-A0A3D4HT36-F1
#
_entry.id   AF-A0A3D4HT36-F1
#
_cell.length_a   1.000
_cell.length_b   1.000
_cell.length_c   1.000
_cell.angle_alpha   90.00
_cell.angle_beta   90.00
_cell.angle_gamma   90.00
#
_symmetry.space_group_name_H-M   'P 1'
#
loop_
_entity.id
_entity.type
_entity.pdbx_description
1 polymer ?
#
loop_
_entity_poly.entity_id
_entity_poly.type
_entity_poly.pdbx_seq_one_letter_code
_entity_poly.pdbx_strand_id
1 'polypeptide(L)'
;MQQAKDAEECLQYMDNLSKKIIVVGDNTKEISQIADDTKISINQGTDCTYELNSQTKSTIDITTNIIREIEKLAEKSSSINNISNVISKIAGSTNLLSLNASIEAARAGEAGRGFAVVASEIRNLAEQSKHSADEIKHIINSIQEDIGKVLITAQASGEVLKAQEGAVKNTTDSYQNINENVEKLMLRLVNITENVGNIEEARVSTLGAIENISAVLEEIAASSNTVNQTSNNQLEAVEILNQSAKTLNDYADELLKAI
;
A
#
# COMPACT_ATOMS: atom_id res chain seq x y z
N MET A 1 19.14 -25.91 -53.21
CA MET A 1 18.95 -26.70 -51.96
C MET A 1 19.15 -25.86 -50.70
N GLN A 2 20.24 -25.09 -50.56
CA GLN A 2 20.44 -24.26 -49.36
C GLN A 2 19.26 -23.30 -49.07
N GLN A 3 18.78 -22.58 -50.08
CA GLN A 3 17.65 -21.64 -49.93
C GLN A 3 16.33 -22.29 -49.46
N ALA A 4 16.09 -23.55 -49.83
CA ALA A 4 14.89 -24.27 -49.37
C ALA A 4 15.01 -24.64 -47.89
N LYS A 5 16.22 -25.01 -47.45
CA LYS A 5 16.53 -25.23 -46.03
C LYS A 5 16.41 -23.94 -45.22
N ASP A 6 16.90 -22.82 -45.76
CA ASP A 6 16.80 -21.51 -45.10
C ASP A 6 15.31 -21.08 -44.93
N ALA A 7 14.45 -21.40 -45.91
CA ALA A 7 13.00 -21.16 -45.82
C ALA A 7 12.35 -22.02 -44.72
N GLU A 8 12.72 -23.30 -44.63
CA GLU A 8 12.24 -24.23 -43.59
C GLU A 8 12.67 -23.80 -42.18
N GLU A 9 13.93 -23.37 -42.01
CA GLU A 9 14.41 -22.79 -40.74
C GLU A 9 13.62 -21.52 -40.38
N CYS A 10 13.28 -20.68 -41.35
CA CYS A 10 12.50 -19.47 -41.13
C CYS A 10 11.06 -19.79 -40.65
N LEU A 11 10.42 -20.82 -41.20
CA LEU A 11 9.13 -21.33 -40.70
C LEU A 11 9.22 -21.74 -39.22
N GLN A 12 10.30 -22.45 -38.84
CA GLN A 12 10.52 -22.87 -37.47
C GLN A 12 10.71 -21.66 -36.52
N TYR A 13 11.43 -20.62 -36.95
CA TYR A 13 11.54 -19.39 -36.19
C TYR A 13 10.20 -18.67 -36.03
N MET A 14 9.36 -18.66 -37.07
CA MET A 14 8.02 -18.06 -37.02
C MET A 14 7.06 -18.84 -36.10
N ASP A 15 7.15 -20.17 -36.04
CA ASP A 15 6.37 -20.97 -35.06
C ASP A 15 6.79 -20.64 -33.62
N ASN A 16 8.09 -20.58 -33.36
CA ASN A 16 8.60 -20.17 -32.04
C ASN A 16 8.19 -18.74 -31.67
N LEU A 17 8.22 -17.82 -32.63
CA LEU A 17 7.76 -16.45 -32.43
C LEU A 17 6.28 -16.40 -32.05
N SER A 18 5.43 -17.21 -32.70
CA SER A 18 4.00 -17.34 -32.34
C SER A 18 3.79 -17.68 -30.88
N LYS A 19 4.51 -18.71 -30.40
CA LYS A 19 4.42 -19.17 -29.00
C LYS A 19 4.82 -18.05 -28.04
N LYS A 20 5.83 -17.25 -28.40
CA LYS A 20 6.27 -16.11 -27.59
C LYS A 20 5.26 -14.97 -27.60
N ILE A 21 4.65 -14.65 -28.74
CA ILE A 21 3.57 -13.64 -28.85
C ILE A 21 2.40 -14.01 -27.93
N ILE A 22 1.95 -15.27 -27.98
CA ILE A 22 0.87 -15.77 -27.11
C ILE A 22 1.23 -15.60 -25.63
N VAL A 23 2.42 -16.04 -25.23
CA VAL A 23 2.88 -15.91 -23.83
C VAL A 23 2.93 -14.45 -23.38
N VAL A 24 3.41 -13.53 -24.22
CA VAL A 24 3.44 -12.10 -23.89
C VAL A 24 2.02 -11.54 -23.79
N GLY A 25 1.10 -11.94 -24.67
CA GLY A 25 -0.31 -11.56 -24.62
C GLY A 25 -0.98 -12.02 -23.32
N ASP A 26 -0.81 -13.29 -22.95
CA ASP A 26 -1.36 -13.87 -21.73
C ASP A 26 -0.80 -13.18 -20.47
N ASN A 27 0.53 -12.97 -20.41
CA ASN A 27 1.17 -12.25 -19.31
C ASN A 27 0.64 -10.81 -19.20
N THR A 28 0.43 -10.12 -20.33
CA THR A 28 -0.09 -8.75 -20.35
C THR A 28 -1.51 -8.69 -19.78
N LYS A 29 -2.34 -9.69 -20.11
CA LYS A 29 -3.70 -9.83 -19.57
C LYS A 29 -3.70 -10.10 -18.06
N GLU A 30 -2.82 -10.99 -17.60
CA GLU A 30 -2.68 -11.29 -16.17
C GLU A 30 -2.21 -10.07 -15.37
N ILE A 31 -1.20 -9.33 -15.87
CA ILE A 31 -0.74 -8.08 -15.24
C ILE A 31 -1.86 -7.03 -15.23
N SER A 32 -2.68 -6.95 -16.29
CA SER A 32 -3.82 -6.04 -16.32
C SER A 32 -4.86 -6.37 -15.25
N GLN A 33 -5.14 -7.66 -15.01
CA GLN A 33 -6.05 -8.07 -13.94
C GLN A 33 -5.48 -7.70 -12.56
N ILE A 34 -4.19 -7.99 -12.33
CA ILE A 34 -3.50 -7.63 -11.09
C ILE A 34 -3.54 -6.11 -10.85
N ALA A 35 -3.35 -5.31 -11.90
CA ALA A 35 -3.42 -3.85 -11.81
C ALA A 35 -4.82 -3.36 -11.41
N ASP A 36 -5.89 -3.97 -11.95
CA ASP A 36 -7.27 -3.65 -11.61
C ASP A 36 -7.60 -4.04 -10.16
N ASP A 37 -7.20 -5.24 -9.73
CA ASP A 37 -7.35 -5.71 -8.34
C ASP A 37 -6.57 -4.81 -7.36
N THR A 38 -5.39 -4.36 -7.77
CA THR A 38 -4.58 -3.41 -7.00
C THR A 38 -5.30 -2.07 -6.87
N LYS A 39 -5.95 -1.58 -7.94
CA LYS A 39 -6.74 -0.35 -7.90
C LYS A 39 -7.93 -0.45 -6.93
N ILE A 40 -8.63 -1.58 -6.93
CA ILE A 40 -9.71 -1.85 -5.96
C ILE A 40 -9.15 -1.81 -4.52
N SER A 41 -8.02 -2.45 -4.29
CA SER A 41 -7.36 -2.50 -2.97
C SER A 41 -6.92 -1.11 -2.49
N ILE A 42 -6.42 -0.26 -3.39
CA ILE A 42 -6.05 1.13 -3.09
C ILE A 42 -7.29 1.95 -2.71
N ASN A 43 -8.39 1.81 -3.43
CA ASN A 43 -9.64 2.52 -3.11
C ASN A 43 -10.15 2.12 -1.72
N GLN A 44 -10.18 0.82 -1.42
CA GLN A 44 -10.56 0.32 -0.09
C GLN A 44 -9.61 0.82 1.02
N GLY A 45 -8.31 0.81 0.75
CA GLY A 45 -7.30 1.36 1.68
C GLY A 45 -7.51 2.85 1.92
N THR A 46 -7.83 3.61 0.87
CA THR A 46 -8.11 5.04 0.95
C THR A 46 -9.36 5.31 1.78
N ASP A 47 -10.45 4.59 1.56
CA ASP A 47 -11.69 4.70 2.35
C ASP A 47 -11.44 4.40 3.83
N CYS A 48 -10.65 3.35 4.12
CA CYS A 48 -10.24 3.01 5.48
C CYS A 48 -9.43 4.14 6.13
N THR A 49 -8.51 4.78 5.39
CA THR A 49 -7.75 5.93 5.93
C THR A 49 -8.64 7.15 6.19
N TYR A 50 -9.69 7.38 5.38
CA TYR A 50 -10.66 8.44 5.64
C TYR A 50 -11.46 8.19 6.91
N GLU A 51 -11.92 6.95 7.11
CA GLU A 51 -12.61 6.57 8.34
C GLU A 51 -11.69 6.71 9.56
N LEU A 52 -10.46 6.23 9.46
CA LEU A 52 -9.46 6.35 10.53
C LEU A 52 -9.15 7.81 10.87
N ASN A 53 -9.06 8.70 9.88
CA ASN A 53 -8.89 10.13 10.10
C ASN A 53 -10.08 10.74 10.88
N SER A 54 -11.30 10.35 10.51
CA SER A 54 -12.53 10.78 11.20
C SER A 54 -12.55 10.31 12.66
N GLN A 55 -12.23 9.03 12.90
CA GLN A 55 -12.14 8.46 14.25
C GLN A 55 -11.02 9.13 15.08
N THR A 56 -9.89 9.45 14.46
CA THR A 56 -8.78 10.18 15.10
C THR A 56 -9.24 11.56 15.56
N LYS A 57 -9.93 12.33 14.71
CA LYS A 57 -10.52 13.62 15.08
C LYS A 57 -11.52 13.51 16.23
N SER A 58 -12.41 12.53 16.18
CA SER A 58 -13.35 12.29 17.29
C SER A 58 -12.62 11.97 18.60
N THR A 59 -11.53 11.21 18.54
CA THR A 59 -10.71 10.88 19.72
C THR A 59 -10.01 12.12 20.29
N ILE A 60 -9.54 13.03 19.42
CA ILE A 60 -8.97 14.33 19.82
C ILE A 60 -10.03 15.18 20.56
N ASP A 61 -11.24 15.25 20.02
CA ASP A 61 -12.34 16.01 20.63
C ASP A 61 -12.72 15.43 22.01
N ILE A 62 -12.84 14.10 22.12
CA ILE A 62 -13.12 13.42 23.38
C ILE A 62 -12.01 13.68 24.40
N THR A 63 -10.74 13.58 24.00
CA THR A 63 -9.59 13.82 24.88
C THR A 63 -9.56 15.27 25.36
N THR A 64 -9.85 16.22 24.48
CA THR A 64 -9.95 17.65 24.83
C THR A 64 -11.07 17.91 25.83
N ASN A 65 -12.22 17.26 25.65
CA ASN A 65 -13.33 17.34 26.61
C ASN A 65 -12.97 16.74 27.98
N ILE A 66 -12.26 15.60 28.00
CA ILE A 66 -11.76 14.98 29.24
C ILE A 66 -10.84 15.95 30.00
N ILE A 67 -9.88 16.56 29.32
CA ILE A 67 -8.97 17.55 29.93
C ILE A 67 -9.77 18.68 30.59
N ARG A 68 -10.75 19.24 29.88
CA ARG A 68 -11.60 20.32 30.40
C ARG A 68 -12.42 19.90 31.62
N GLU A 69 -12.98 18.69 31.63
CA GLU A 69 -13.73 18.19 32.80
C GLU A 69 -12.82 17.92 34.01
N ILE A 70 -11.57 17.49 33.77
CA ILE A 70 -10.57 17.31 34.82
C ILE A 70 -10.15 18.65 35.42
N GLU A 71 -9.95 19.68 34.59
CA GLU A 71 -9.65 21.04 35.07
C GLU A 71 -10.75 21.57 35.99
N LYS A 72 -12.03 21.39 35.62
CA LYS A 72 -13.16 21.73 36.49
C LYS A 72 -13.15 20.93 37.80
N LEU A 73 -12.75 19.66 37.76
CA LEU A 73 -12.63 18.84 38.96
C LEU A 73 -11.49 19.33 39.86
N ALA A 74 -10.39 19.82 39.28
CA ALA A 74 -9.28 20.44 40.00
C ALA A 74 -9.74 21.69 40.75
N GLU A 75 -10.49 22.57 40.07
CA GLU A 75 -11.06 23.79 40.68
C GLU A 75 -12.03 23.46 41.83
N LYS A 76 -12.91 22.49 41.64
CA LYS A 76 -13.84 22.02 42.69
C LYS A 76 -13.09 21.45 43.88
N SER A 77 -12.06 20.62 43.64
CA SER A 77 -11.24 20.03 44.70
C SER A 77 -10.48 21.11 45.49
N SER A 78 -9.93 22.11 44.80
CA SER A 78 -9.32 23.30 45.42
C SER A 78 -10.32 24.07 46.30
N SER A 79 -11.55 24.24 45.82
CA SER A 79 -12.62 24.89 46.59
C SER A 79 -12.97 24.11 47.87
N ILE A 80 -13.06 22.77 47.79
CA ILE A 80 -13.30 21.92 48.97
C ILE A 80 -12.14 22.00 49.96
N ASN A 81 -10.88 22.03 49.48
CA ASN A 81 -9.71 22.21 50.34
C ASN A 81 -9.80 23.53 51.13
N ASN A 82 -10.20 24.62 50.47
CA ASN A 82 -10.42 25.91 51.11
C ASN A 82 -11.52 25.86 52.18
N ILE A 83 -12.64 25.21 51.89
CA ILE A 83 -13.73 25.01 52.85
C ILE A 83 -13.25 24.19 54.05
N SER A 84 -12.51 23.10 53.83
CA SER A 84 -11.97 22.27 54.90
C SER A 84 -11.01 23.06 55.80
N ASN A 85 -10.14 23.89 55.21
CA ASN A 85 -9.27 24.79 55.98
C ASN A 85 -10.07 25.79 56.83
N VAL A 86 -11.21 26.29 56.35
CA VAL A 86 -12.10 27.17 57.13
C VAL A 86 -12.74 26.40 58.28
N ILE A 87 -13.23 25.17 58.05
CA ILE A 87 -13.82 24.32 59.11
C ILE A 87 -12.78 24.02 60.19
N SER A 88 -11.55 23.64 59.82
CA SER A 88 -10.45 23.38 60.76
C SER A 88 -10.12 24.63 61.60
N LYS A 89 -10.15 25.83 61.01
CA LYS A 89 -10.00 27.11 61.74
C LYS A 89 -11.17 27.38 62.69
N ILE A 90 -12.42 27.16 62.27
CA ILE A 90 -13.61 27.34 63.12
C ILE A 90 -13.53 26.36 64.31
N ALA A 91 -13.24 25.10 64.05
CA ALA A 91 -13.06 24.07 65.08
C ALA A 91 -11.97 24.46 66.08
N GLY A 92 -10.83 24.98 65.60
CA GLY A 92 -9.77 25.52 66.46
C GLY A 92 -10.23 26.69 67.36
N SER A 93 -10.99 27.64 66.80
CA SER A 93 -11.56 28.76 67.56
C SER A 93 -12.60 28.30 68.58
N THR A 94 -13.48 27.36 68.23
CA THR A 94 -14.48 26.77 69.13
C THR A 94 -13.82 25.97 70.26
N ASN A 95 -12.73 25.26 69.97
CA ASN A 95 -11.93 24.56 70.96
C ASN A 95 -11.29 25.54 71.98
N LEU A 96 -10.77 26.67 71.51
CA LEU A 96 -10.25 27.73 72.39
C LEU A 96 -11.37 28.40 73.21
N LEU A 97 -12.52 28.66 72.60
CA LEU A 97 -13.66 29.29 73.27
C LEU A 97 -14.23 28.38 74.38
N SER A 98 -14.39 27.09 74.10
CA SER A 98 -14.85 26.09 75.07
C SER A 98 -13.83 25.85 76.19
N LEU A 99 -12.53 25.94 75.91
CA LEU A 99 -11.50 25.92 76.94
C LEU A 99 -11.63 27.12 77.89
N ASN A 100 -11.80 28.33 77.36
CA ASN A 100 -12.01 29.54 78.16
C ASN A 100 -13.30 29.43 78.99
N ALA A 101 -14.39 28.90 78.41
CA ALA A 101 -15.64 28.66 79.13
C ALA A 101 -15.48 27.60 80.25
N SER A 102 -14.69 26.56 80.02
CA SER A 102 -14.38 25.54 81.04
C SER A 102 -13.59 26.13 82.21
N ILE A 103 -12.63 27.03 81.92
CA ILE A 103 -11.85 27.74 82.94
C ILE A 103 -12.76 28.64 83.78
N GLU A 104 -13.64 29.43 83.14
CA GLU A 104 -14.54 30.34 83.85
C GLU A 104 -15.61 29.58 84.65
N ALA A 105 -16.08 28.45 84.13
CA ALA A 105 -16.98 27.54 84.84
C ALA A 105 -16.32 26.92 86.08
N ALA A 106 -15.04 26.55 86.01
CA ALA A 106 -14.28 26.09 87.17
C ALA A 106 -14.08 27.22 88.20
N ARG A 107 -13.91 28.46 87.73
CA ARG A 107 -13.76 29.66 88.56
C ARG A 107 -15.04 30.01 89.34
N ALA A 108 -16.22 29.71 88.77
CA ALA A 108 -17.52 29.90 89.42
C ALA A 108 -17.86 28.82 90.48
N GLY A 109 -16.99 27.83 90.71
CA GLY A 109 -17.16 26.81 91.75
C GLY A 109 -18.39 25.92 91.52
N GLU A 110 -19.19 25.68 92.57
CA GLU A 110 -20.39 24.82 92.47
C GLU A 110 -21.45 25.37 91.49
N ALA A 111 -21.57 26.69 91.37
CA ALA A 111 -22.54 27.33 90.47
C ALA A 111 -22.20 27.11 88.98
N GLY A 112 -20.93 26.85 88.65
CA GLY A 112 -20.45 26.63 87.28
C GLY A 112 -20.43 25.17 86.84
N ARG A 113 -20.78 24.21 87.71
CA ARG A 113 -20.57 22.78 87.47
C ARG A 113 -21.32 22.25 86.23
N GLY A 114 -22.54 22.72 85.98
CA GLY A 114 -23.29 22.39 84.77
C GLY A 114 -22.70 23.01 83.49
N PHE A 115 -22.20 24.25 83.57
CA PHE A 115 -21.52 24.92 82.46
C PHE A 115 -20.18 24.26 82.11
N ALA A 116 -19.46 23.73 83.10
CA ALA A 116 -18.20 23.00 82.88
C ALA A 116 -18.42 21.72 82.04
N VAL A 117 -19.52 20.99 82.28
CA VAL A 117 -19.87 19.79 81.48
C VAL A 117 -20.18 20.17 80.04
N VAL A 118 -21.00 21.21 79.83
CA VAL A 118 -21.33 21.68 78.47
C VAL A 118 -20.08 22.19 77.74
N ALA A 119 -19.20 22.92 78.42
CA ALA A 119 -17.96 23.42 77.84
C ALA A 119 -17.01 22.27 77.45
N SER A 120 -16.92 21.21 78.27
CA SER A 120 -16.15 20.00 77.93
C SER A 120 -16.72 19.27 76.71
N GLU A 121 -18.05 19.18 76.59
CA GLU A 121 -18.69 18.53 75.45
C GLU A 121 -18.48 19.33 74.14
N ILE A 122 -18.61 20.66 74.20
CA ILE A 122 -18.29 21.54 73.06
C ILE A 122 -16.81 21.39 72.66
N ARG A 123 -15.90 21.26 73.63
CA ARG A 123 -14.48 21.03 73.37
C ARG A 123 -14.25 19.73 72.60
N ASN A 124 -14.87 18.65 73.05
CA ASN A 124 -14.79 17.34 72.41
C ASN A 124 -15.35 17.39 70.97
N LEU A 125 -16.51 18.01 70.75
CA LEU A 125 -17.09 18.20 69.42
C LEU A 125 -16.20 19.05 68.50
N ALA A 126 -15.54 20.08 69.04
CA ALA A 126 -14.61 20.91 68.29
C ALA A 126 -13.36 20.11 67.88
N GLU A 127 -12.81 19.27 68.77
CA GLU A 127 -11.66 18.41 68.47
C GLU A 127 -12.01 17.35 67.40
N GLN A 128 -13.18 16.72 67.52
CA GLN A 128 -13.69 15.80 66.50
C GLN A 128 -13.91 16.49 65.15
N SER A 129 -14.51 17.69 65.14
CA SER A 129 -14.72 18.48 63.92
C SER A 129 -13.41 18.84 63.23
N LYS A 130 -12.37 19.18 64.01
CA LYS A 130 -11.03 19.45 63.49
C LYS A 130 -10.42 18.20 62.87
N HIS A 131 -10.51 17.06 63.56
CA HIS A 131 -10.00 15.79 63.05
C HIS A 131 -10.66 15.41 61.72
N SER A 132 -11.99 15.49 61.63
CA SER A 132 -12.71 15.21 60.38
C SER A 132 -12.34 16.20 59.26
N ALA A 133 -12.11 17.48 59.56
CA ALA A 133 -11.63 18.44 58.57
C ALA A 133 -10.24 18.06 58.05
N ASP A 134 -9.32 17.64 58.92
CA ASP A 134 -7.99 17.20 58.53
C ASP A 134 -8.04 15.91 57.68
N GLU A 135 -8.93 14.95 58.00
CA GLU A 135 -9.19 13.77 57.14
C GLU A 135 -9.73 14.15 55.76
N ILE A 136 -10.71 15.06 55.69
CA ILE A 136 -11.22 15.59 54.41
C ILE A 136 -10.07 16.21 53.60
N LYS A 137 -9.18 16.97 54.26
CA LYS A 137 -8.03 17.59 53.60
C LYS A 137 -7.07 16.55 53.03
N HIS A 138 -6.81 15.46 53.76
CA HIS A 138 -6.00 14.36 53.25
C HIS A 138 -6.60 13.72 52.01
N ILE A 139 -7.92 13.45 52.01
CA ILE A 139 -8.64 12.91 50.84
C ILE A 139 -8.55 13.86 49.65
N ILE A 140 -8.78 15.16 49.87
CA ILE A 140 -8.73 16.15 48.80
C ILE A 140 -7.33 16.30 48.20
N ASN A 141 -6.28 16.27 49.02
CA ASN A 141 -4.91 16.28 48.51
C ASN A 141 -4.64 15.05 47.63
N SER A 142 -5.08 13.85 48.05
CA SER A 142 -4.97 12.63 47.24
C SER A 142 -5.71 12.76 45.90
N ILE A 143 -6.92 13.33 45.90
CA ILE A 143 -7.69 13.59 44.68
C ILE A 143 -6.94 14.56 43.75
N GLN A 144 -6.33 15.61 44.30
CA GLN A 144 -5.54 16.56 43.51
C GLN A 144 -4.29 15.93 42.88
N GLU A 145 -3.60 15.03 43.60
CA GLU A 145 -2.49 14.25 43.04
C GLU A 145 -2.95 13.36 41.89
N ASP A 146 -4.07 12.67 42.05
CA ASP A 146 -4.61 11.81 41.00
C ASP A 146 -5.07 12.61 39.78
N ILE A 147 -5.69 13.78 39.98
CA ILE A 147 -5.99 14.73 38.90
C ILE A 147 -4.72 15.12 38.13
N GLY A 148 -3.63 15.42 38.84
CA GLY A 148 -2.34 15.74 38.24
C GLY A 148 -1.81 14.62 37.35
N LYS A 149 -1.88 13.36 37.82
CA LYS A 149 -1.48 12.19 37.03
C LYS A 149 -2.32 12.05 35.76
N VAL A 150 -3.65 12.19 35.86
CA VAL A 150 -4.54 12.06 34.70
C VAL A 150 -4.28 13.17 33.67
N LEU A 151 -4.00 14.41 34.09
CA LEU A 151 -3.63 15.50 33.17
C LEU A 151 -2.35 15.18 32.39
N ILE A 152 -1.31 14.66 33.04
CA ILE A 152 -0.06 14.25 32.37
C ILE A 152 -0.36 13.16 31.33
N THR A 153 -1.15 12.15 31.69
CA THR A 153 -1.53 11.08 30.76
C THR A 153 -2.35 11.62 29.58
N ALA A 154 -3.29 12.53 29.82
CA ALA A 154 -4.11 13.13 28.75
C ALA A 154 -3.28 13.98 27.79
N GLN A 155 -2.29 14.73 28.29
CA GLN A 155 -1.34 15.48 27.46
C GLN A 155 -0.50 14.56 26.59
N ALA A 156 0.04 13.47 27.17
CA ALA A 156 0.79 12.47 26.42
C ALA A 156 -0.08 11.82 25.31
N SER A 157 -1.35 11.52 25.59
CA SER A 157 -2.30 11.05 24.58
C SER A 157 -2.48 12.05 23.44
N GLY A 158 -2.51 13.37 23.74
CA GLY A 158 -2.58 14.41 22.71
C GLY A 158 -1.39 14.41 21.74
N GLU A 159 -0.17 14.20 22.24
CA GLU A 159 1.02 14.08 21.37
C GLU A 159 0.97 12.84 20.47
N VAL A 160 0.53 11.70 21.02
CA VAL A 160 0.34 10.46 20.25
C VAL A 160 -0.70 10.64 19.15
N LEU A 161 -1.83 11.29 19.45
CA LEU A 161 -2.88 11.56 18.47
C LEU A 161 -2.41 12.47 17.34
N LYS A 162 -1.56 13.46 17.64
CA LYS A 162 -0.95 14.32 16.61
C LYS A 162 0.01 13.54 15.70
N ALA A 163 0.81 12.64 16.27
CA ALA A 163 1.66 11.76 15.48
C ALA A 163 0.82 10.82 14.61
N GLN A 164 -0.29 10.30 15.13
CA GLN A 164 -1.25 9.47 14.40
C GLN A 164 -1.87 10.22 13.22
N GLU A 165 -2.30 11.47 13.39
CA GLU A 165 -2.81 12.30 12.29
C GLU A 165 -1.79 12.41 11.14
N GLY A 166 -0.51 12.65 11.48
CA GLY A 166 0.58 12.68 10.50
C GLY A 166 0.79 11.33 9.79
N ALA A 167 0.75 10.22 10.53
CA ALA A 167 0.89 8.88 9.96
C ALA A 167 -0.27 8.52 9.00
N VAL A 168 -1.50 8.88 9.35
CA VAL A 168 -2.68 8.70 8.48
C VAL A 168 -2.50 9.48 7.19
N LYS A 169 -2.11 10.76 7.28
CA LYS A 169 -1.85 11.58 6.09
C LYS A 169 -0.80 10.98 5.17
N ASN A 170 0.35 10.57 5.71
CA ASN A 170 1.42 9.94 4.93
C ASN A 170 0.95 8.65 4.23
N THR A 171 0.06 7.90 4.88
CA THR A 171 -0.52 6.68 4.31
C THR A 171 -1.45 7.00 3.14
N THR A 172 -2.30 8.02 3.28
CA THR A 172 -3.17 8.52 2.20
C THR A 172 -2.34 9.01 1.00
N ASP A 173 -1.29 9.81 1.23
CA ASP A 173 -0.39 10.28 0.18
C ASP A 173 0.30 9.11 -0.55
N SER A 174 0.66 8.06 0.20
CA SER A 174 1.24 6.83 -0.37
C SER A 174 0.25 6.10 -1.26
N TYR A 175 -1.01 5.94 -0.84
CA TYR A 175 -2.05 5.34 -1.69
C TYR A 175 -2.28 6.13 -2.98
N GLN A 176 -2.28 7.46 -2.91
CA GLN A 176 -2.40 8.30 -4.10
C GLN A 176 -1.24 8.06 -5.08
N ASN A 177 0.00 8.03 -4.59
CA ASN A 177 1.17 7.72 -5.42
C ASN A 177 1.10 6.33 -6.06
N ILE A 178 0.62 5.32 -5.32
CA ILE A 178 0.43 3.97 -5.87
C ILE A 178 -0.64 4.01 -6.96
N ASN A 179 -1.76 4.70 -6.77
CA ASN A 179 -2.81 4.82 -7.78
C ASN A 179 -2.27 5.43 -9.09
N GLU A 180 -1.50 6.52 -9.01
CA GLU A 180 -0.86 7.13 -10.19
C GLU A 180 0.08 6.16 -10.92
N ASN A 181 0.82 5.34 -10.18
CA ASN A 181 1.70 4.34 -10.77
C ASN A 181 0.93 3.20 -11.43
N VAL A 182 -0.20 2.77 -10.85
CA VAL A 182 -1.10 1.78 -11.45
C VAL A 182 -1.73 2.30 -12.73
N GLU A 183 -2.15 3.58 -12.76
CA GLU A 183 -2.67 4.21 -13.98
C GLU A 183 -1.62 4.26 -15.10
N LYS A 184 -0.37 4.62 -14.76
CA LYS A 184 0.75 4.56 -15.71
C LYS A 184 1.02 3.14 -16.20
N LEU A 185 0.93 2.14 -15.31
CA LEU A 185 1.09 0.73 -15.67
C LEU A 185 0.02 0.30 -16.67
N MET A 186 -1.25 0.64 -16.43
CA MET A 186 -2.35 0.32 -17.35
C MET A 186 -2.13 0.92 -18.74
N LEU A 187 -1.70 2.18 -18.84
CA LEU A 187 -1.36 2.79 -20.13
C LEU A 187 -0.21 2.06 -20.84
N ARG A 188 0.78 1.55 -20.10
CA ARG A 188 1.88 0.75 -20.67
C ARG A 188 1.39 -0.60 -21.18
N LEU A 189 0.47 -1.26 -20.48
CA LEU A 189 -0.11 -2.54 -20.91
C LEU A 189 -0.93 -2.41 -22.20
N VAL A 190 -1.66 -1.30 -22.38
CA VAL A 190 -2.34 -1.01 -23.65
C VAL A 190 -1.34 -0.94 -24.80
N ASN A 191 -0.25 -0.18 -24.63
CA ASN A 191 0.81 -0.10 -25.65
C ASN A 191 1.48 -1.45 -25.92
N ILE A 192 1.68 -2.30 -24.90
CA ILE A 192 2.24 -3.65 -25.09
C ILE A 192 1.27 -4.51 -25.90
N THR A 193 -0.03 -4.44 -25.60
CA THR A 193 -1.07 -5.19 -26.32
C THR A 193 -1.13 -4.80 -27.80
N GLU A 194 -1.05 -3.51 -28.10
CA GLU A 194 -0.97 -3.01 -29.48
C GLU A 194 0.28 -3.52 -30.20
N ASN A 195 1.45 -3.43 -29.56
CA ASN A 195 2.71 -3.93 -30.12
C ASN A 195 2.67 -5.45 -30.37
N VAL A 196 2.07 -6.24 -29.47
CA VAL A 196 1.86 -7.68 -29.66
C VAL A 196 1.02 -7.94 -30.91
N GLY A 197 -0.05 -7.16 -31.12
CA GLY A 197 -0.87 -7.23 -32.34
C GLY A 197 -0.07 -6.92 -33.60
N ASN A 198 0.71 -5.84 -33.59
CA ASN A 198 1.57 -5.45 -34.72
C ASN A 198 2.63 -6.52 -35.04
N ILE A 199 3.20 -7.16 -34.02
CA ILE A 199 4.18 -8.25 -34.20
C ILE A 199 3.50 -9.49 -34.83
N GLU A 200 2.27 -9.81 -34.43
CA GLU A 200 1.53 -10.93 -35.04
C GLU A 200 1.20 -10.66 -36.51
N GLU A 201 0.79 -9.43 -36.87
CA GLU A 201 0.55 -9.05 -38.26
C GLU A 201 1.83 -9.16 -39.12
N ALA A 202 2.95 -8.66 -38.59
CA ALA A 202 4.25 -8.76 -39.25
C ALA A 202 4.70 -10.22 -39.42
N ARG A 203 4.45 -11.07 -38.40
CA ARG A 203 4.72 -12.51 -38.45
C ARG A 203 3.91 -13.20 -39.55
N VAL A 204 2.59 -12.95 -39.61
CA VAL A 204 1.70 -13.53 -40.63
C VAL A 204 2.13 -13.11 -42.04
N SER A 205 2.47 -11.83 -42.22
CA SER A 205 2.97 -11.32 -43.51
C SER A 205 4.29 -11.97 -43.92
N THR A 206 5.19 -12.19 -42.96
CA THR A 206 6.48 -12.86 -43.18
C THR A 206 6.29 -14.33 -43.56
N LEU A 207 5.35 -15.04 -42.90
CA LEU A 207 4.98 -16.41 -43.27
C LEU A 207 4.51 -16.50 -44.72
N GLY A 208 3.60 -15.61 -45.14
CA GLY A 208 3.13 -15.59 -46.54
C GLY A 208 4.26 -15.34 -47.54
N ALA A 209 5.24 -14.49 -47.20
CA ALA A 209 6.41 -14.28 -48.04
C ALA A 209 7.30 -15.55 -48.14
N ILE A 210 7.48 -16.28 -47.04
CA ILE A 210 8.26 -17.53 -47.01
C ILE A 210 7.57 -18.64 -47.82
N GLU A 211 6.25 -18.75 -47.73
CA GLU A 211 5.47 -19.70 -48.54
C GLU A 211 5.63 -19.42 -50.03
N ASN A 212 5.57 -18.15 -50.45
CA ASN A 212 5.79 -17.75 -51.83
C ASN A 212 7.23 -18.06 -52.29
N ILE A 213 8.24 -17.77 -51.47
CA ILE A 213 9.64 -18.15 -51.76
C ILE A 213 9.77 -19.66 -51.94
N SER A 214 9.12 -20.45 -51.09
CA SER A 214 9.17 -21.92 -51.16
C SER A 214 8.57 -22.43 -52.47
N ALA A 215 7.41 -21.88 -52.90
CA ALA A 215 6.79 -22.22 -54.18
C ALA A 215 7.70 -21.88 -55.38
N VAL A 216 8.33 -20.71 -55.38
CA VAL A 216 9.27 -20.31 -56.44
C VAL A 216 10.50 -21.22 -56.46
N LEU A 217 11.01 -21.66 -55.31
CA LEU A 217 12.15 -22.57 -55.23
C LEU A 217 11.82 -23.96 -55.79
N GLU A 218 10.60 -24.46 -55.61
CA GLU A 218 10.14 -25.70 -56.23
C GLU A 218 10.08 -25.59 -57.76
N GLU A 219 9.57 -24.47 -58.28
CA GLU A 219 9.53 -24.20 -59.73
C GLU A 219 10.95 -24.10 -60.32
N ILE A 220 11.87 -23.42 -59.63
CA ILE A 220 13.28 -23.34 -60.04
C ILE A 220 13.92 -24.73 -60.06
N ALA A 221 13.65 -25.58 -59.06
CA ALA A 221 14.17 -26.94 -59.02
C ALA A 221 13.66 -27.79 -60.20
N ALA A 222 12.35 -27.70 -60.52
CA ALA A 222 11.76 -28.37 -61.66
C ALA A 222 12.32 -27.86 -63.00
N SER A 223 12.48 -26.55 -63.15
CA SER A 223 13.07 -25.91 -64.33
C SER A 223 14.53 -26.30 -64.52
N SER A 224 15.32 -26.31 -63.44
CA SER A 224 16.72 -26.75 -63.46
C SER A 224 16.85 -28.21 -63.90
N ASN A 225 15.94 -29.09 -63.44
CA ASN A 225 15.92 -30.49 -63.88
C ASN A 225 15.60 -30.61 -65.38
N THR A 226 14.63 -29.83 -65.87
CA THR A 226 14.29 -29.76 -67.30
C THR A 226 15.46 -29.26 -68.14
N VAL A 227 16.18 -28.23 -67.67
CA VAL A 227 17.38 -27.70 -68.34
C VAL A 227 18.50 -28.74 -68.38
N ASN A 228 18.69 -29.50 -67.30
CA ASN A 228 19.68 -30.58 -67.25
C ASN A 228 19.36 -31.68 -68.27
N GLN A 229 18.10 -32.14 -68.31
CA GLN A 229 17.63 -33.11 -69.30
C GLN A 229 17.81 -32.60 -70.74
N THR A 230 17.42 -31.35 -71.00
CA THR A 230 17.59 -30.73 -72.33
C THR A 230 19.05 -30.64 -72.72
N SER A 231 19.94 -30.29 -71.79
CA SER A 231 21.38 -30.23 -72.03
C SER A 231 21.95 -31.61 -72.38
N ASN A 232 21.51 -32.67 -71.69
CA ASN A 232 21.90 -34.05 -72.00
C ASN A 232 21.42 -34.48 -73.40
N ASN A 233 20.16 -34.20 -73.75
CA ASN A 233 19.63 -34.49 -75.08
C ASN A 233 20.39 -33.71 -76.17
N GLN A 234 20.81 -32.47 -75.87
CA GLN A 234 21.58 -31.66 -76.80
C GLN A 234 23.01 -32.15 -76.98
N LEU A 235 23.65 -32.65 -75.93
CA LEU A 235 24.94 -33.34 -76.02
C LEU A 235 24.84 -34.57 -76.94
N GLU A 236 23.80 -35.39 -76.76
CA GLU A 236 23.55 -36.57 -77.59
C GLU A 236 23.32 -36.18 -79.07
N ALA A 237 22.52 -35.15 -79.33
CA ALA A 237 22.29 -34.63 -80.68
C ALA A 237 23.58 -34.10 -81.34
N VAL A 238 24.44 -33.42 -80.57
CA VAL A 238 25.75 -32.96 -81.04
C VAL A 238 26.67 -34.13 -81.38
N GLU A 239 26.63 -35.22 -80.60
CA GLU A 239 27.42 -36.42 -80.87
C GLU A 239 26.96 -37.13 -82.16
N ILE A 240 25.65 -37.25 -82.37
CA ILE A 240 25.07 -37.76 -83.62
C ILE A 240 25.46 -36.87 -84.82
N LEU A 241 25.40 -35.55 -84.66
CA LEU A 241 25.81 -34.59 -85.70
C LEU A 241 27.29 -34.75 -86.04
N ASN A 242 28.16 -34.89 -85.04
CA ASN A 242 29.59 -35.09 -85.24
C ASN A 242 29.86 -36.40 -86.01
N GLN A 243 29.17 -37.47 -85.65
CA GLN A 243 29.27 -38.76 -86.34
C GLN A 243 28.74 -38.70 -87.78
N SER A 244 27.66 -37.95 -88.01
CA SER A 244 27.12 -37.70 -89.35
C SER A 244 28.07 -36.86 -90.21
N ALA A 245 28.67 -35.81 -89.63
CA ALA A 245 29.67 -34.98 -90.31
C ALA A 245 30.91 -35.78 -90.69
N LYS A 246 31.38 -36.68 -89.80
CA LYS A 246 32.48 -37.62 -90.09
C LYS A 246 32.13 -38.55 -91.25
N THR A 247 30.94 -39.14 -91.22
CA THR A 247 30.45 -40.03 -92.30
C THR A 247 30.35 -39.28 -93.63
N LEU A 248 29.86 -38.04 -93.62
CA LEU A 248 29.79 -37.19 -94.82
C LEU A 248 31.19 -36.87 -95.36
N ASN A 249 32.15 -36.59 -94.49
CA ASN A 249 33.53 -36.35 -94.87
C ASN A 249 34.16 -37.60 -95.50
N ASP A 250 33.90 -38.79 -94.93
CA ASP A 250 34.36 -40.07 -95.49
C ASP A 250 33.78 -40.29 -96.92
N TYR A 251 32.49 -40.01 -97.13
CA TYR A 251 31.88 -40.08 -98.48
C TYR A 251 32.48 -39.06 -99.46
N ALA A 252 32.79 -37.84 -99.00
CA ALA A 252 33.42 -36.83 -99.84
C ALA A 252 34.84 -37.26 -100.27
N ASP A 253 35.62 -37.86 -99.36
CA ASP A 253 36.93 -38.43 -99.64
C ASP A 253 36.86 -39.62 -100.61
N GLU A 254 35.86 -40.49 -100.49
CA GLU A 254 35.62 -41.57 -101.45
C GLU A 254 35.29 -41.04 -102.85
N LEU A 255 34.43 -40.02 -102.94
CA LEU A 255 34.09 -39.39 -104.21
C LEU A 255 35.31 -38.73 -104.87
N LEU A 256 36.15 -38.05 -104.08
CA LEU A 256 37.41 -37.46 -104.55
C LEU A 256 38.40 -38.50 -105.09
N LYS A 257 38.41 -39.72 -104.54
CA LYS A 257 39.23 -40.83 -105.04
C LYS A 257 38.67 -41.49 -106.30
N ALA A 258 37.37 -41.33 -106.57
CA ALA A 258 36.69 -41.96 -107.70
C ALA A 258 36.74 -41.12 -108.99
N ILE A 259 37.20 -39.86 -108.91
CA ILE A 259 37.41 -38.93 -110.02
C ILE A 259 38.91 -38.90 -110.37
#